data_AF-A0A9X7CPM8-F1
#
_entry.id   AF-A0A9X7CPM8-F1
#
_cell.length_a   1.000
_cell.length_b   1.000
_cell.length_c   1.000
_cell.angle_alpha   90.00
_cell.angle_beta   90.00
_cell.angle_gamma   90.00
#
_symmetry.space_group_name_H-M   'P 1'
#
loop_
_entity.id
_entity.type
_entity.pdbx_description
1 polymer ?
#
loop_
_entity_poly.entity_id
_entity_poly.type
_entity_poly.pdbx_seq_one_letter_code
_entity_poly.pdbx_strand_id
1 'polypeptide(L)'
;MIKNSRQLHLMQKSGQYLLALSFLSLIIYFLIETLVPEYISVQIIVLLLFSVCFLVGVIIKLMTMILVRNWYKEGVKLSESIKLESLLLIPSVLNGEKVIELHLIPFEFTDGFYKLKRKKKELIEELSKKFEEDFRKIALWNNDAPLVTTTHTSMFTLWKRTSQENYQIVPIQLLDQYAKMSHLEWFFASFAITGKMSFSRPKKWGSYQFLKKG
;
A
#
# COMPACT_ATOMS: atom_id res chain seq x y z
N MET A 1 -14.91 5.68 -1.14
CA MET A 1 -14.26 5.00 0.00
C MET A 1 -14.01 3.55 -0.36
N ILE A 2 -12.74 3.18 -0.58
CA ILE A 2 -12.32 1.79 -0.62
C ILE A 2 -12.54 1.23 0.78
N LYS A 3 -13.47 0.28 0.95
CA LYS A 3 -13.94 -0.21 2.26
C LYS A 3 -12.77 -0.70 3.14
N ASN A 4 -11.68 -1.13 2.52
CA ASN A 4 -10.48 -1.59 3.20
C ASN A 4 -9.49 -0.47 3.53
N SER A 5 -9.30 0.57 2.68
CA SER A 5 -8.21 1.54 2.88
C SER A 5 -8.48 2.51 4.02
N ARG A 6 -9.72 3.02 4.17
CA ARG A 6 -10.04 3.96 5.27
C ARG A 6 -10.05 3.27 6.62
N GLN A 7 -10.68 2.10 6.72
CA GLN A 7 -10.72 1.34 7.97
C GLN A 7 -9.32 0.88 8.38
N LEU A 8 -8.54 0.34 7.43
CA LEU A 8 -7.15 -0.05 7.66
C LEU A 8 -6.28 1.15 8.07
N HIS A 9 -6.43 2.29 7.40
CA HIS A 9 -5.70 3.51 7.75
C HIS A 9 -6.07 3.99 9.17
N LEU A 10 -7.34 3.99 9.53
CA LEU A 10 -7.78 4.33 10.88
C LEU A 10 -7.22 3.35 11.91
N MET A 11 -7.25 2.05 11.64
CA MET A 11 -6.65 1.04 12.51
C MET A 11 -5.14 1.25 12.68
N GLN A 12 -4.41 1.50 11.59
CA GLN A 12 -2.98 1.81 11.63
C GLN A 12 -2.70 3.07 12.46
N LYS A 13 -3.45 4.13 12.22
CA LYS A 13 -3.29 5.42 12.92
C LYS A 13 -3.61 5.28 14.41
N SER A 14 -4.72 4.62 14.76
CA SER A 14 -5.09 4.32 16.15
C SER A 14 -4.06 3.45 16.84
N GLY A 15 -3.56 2.40 16.17
CA GLY A 15 -2.49 1.56 16.68
C GLY A 15 -1.20 2.35 16.94
N GLN A 16 -0.81 3.24 16.03
CA GLN A 16 0.35 4.12 16.21
C GLN A 16 0.20 5.05 17.41
N TYR A 17 -0.96 5.68 17.59
CA TYR A 17 -1.21 6.55 18.73
C TYR A 17 -1.17 5.80 20.06
N LEU A 18 -1.78 4.61 20.13
CA LEU A 18 -1.76 3.80 21.34
C LEU A 18 -0.35 3.35 21.71
N LEU A 19 0.46 2.95 20.72
CA LEU A 19 1.86 2.61 20.95
C LEU A 19 2.69 3.84 21.37
N ALA A 20 2.48 4.99 20.75
CA ALA A 20 3.15 6.23 21.15
C ALA A 20 2.77 6.66 22.57
N LEU A 21 1.48 6.56 22.93
CA LEU A 21 0.99 6.84 24.27
C LEU A 21 1.58 5.86 25.29
N SER A 22 1.69 4.58 24.95
CA SER A 22 2.35 3.59 25.81
C SER A 22 3.82 3.94 26.05
N PHE A 23 4.55 4.35 25.01
CA PHE A 23 5.94 4.78 25.16
C PHE A 23 6.06 6.03 26.04
N LEU A 24 5.17 7.00 25.87
CA LEU A 24 5.13 8.20 26.71
C LEU A 24 4.81 7.86 28.17
N SER A 25 3.86 6.97 28.44
CA SER A 25 3.56 6.54 29.82
C SER A 25 4.76 5.86 30.48
N LEU A 26 5.58 5.14 29.72
CA LEU A 26 6.80 4.52 30.26
C LEU A 26 7.86 5.57 30.62
N ILE A 27 8.02 6.62 29.81
CA ILE A 27 8.90 7.76 30.14
C ILE A 27 8.43 8.45 31.42
N ILE A 28 7.13 8.71 31.54
CA ILE A 28 6.53 9.35 32.71
C ILE A 28 6.76 8.50 33.96
N TYR A 29 6.62 7.17 33.85
CA TYR A 29 6.91 6.24 34.94
C TYR A 29 8.35 6.43 35.47
N PHE A 30 9.36 6.38 34.60
CA PHE A 30 10.76 6.54 35.02
C PHE A 30 11.06 7.92 35.62
N LEU A 31 10.41 8.98 35.12
CA LEU A 31 10.54 10.32 35.70
C LEU A 31 9.95 10.38 37.12
N ILE A 32 8.79 9.78 37.34
CA ILE A 32 8.15 9.72 38.67
C ILE A 32 9.02 8.90 39.63
N GLU A 33 9.51 7.74 39.20
CA GLU A 33 10.39 6.88 39.99
C GLU A 33 11.67 7.62 40.41
N THR A 34 12.23 8.46 39.53
CA THR A 34 13.45 9.23 39.82
C THR A 34 13.20 10.43 40.74
N LEU A 35 12.08 11.13 40.55
CA LEU A 35 11.82 12.41 41.23
C LEU A 35 11.10 12.25 42.57
N VAL A 36 10.14 11.33 42.65
CA VAL A 36 9.20 11.18 43.77
C VAL A 36 8.83 9.69 43.98
N PRO A 37 9.81 8.84 44.36
CA PRO A 37 9.64 7.39 44.43
C PRO A 37 8.56 6.93 45.43
N GLU A 38 8.25 7.72 46.45
CA GLU A 38 7.27 7.39 47.49
C GLU A 38 5.82 7.31 46.98
N TYR A 39 5.50 7.84 45.79
CA TYR A 39 4.14 7.81 45.22
C TYR A 39 3.84 6.52 44.44
N ILE A 40 3.93 5.38 45.14
CA ILE A 40 3.72 4.04 44.58
C ILE A 40 2.36 3.91 43.87
N SER A 41 1.30 4.48 44.44
CA SER A 41 -0.05 4.42 43.84
C SER A 41 -0.09 5.07 42.45
N VAL A 42 0.62 6.18 42.26
CA VAL A 42 0.69 6.87 40.96
C VAL A 42 1.50 6.05 39.96
N GLN A 43 2.61 5.47 40.39
CA GLN A 43 3.43 4.58 39.56
C GLN A 43 2.62 3.38 39.05
N ILE A 44 1.82 2.75 39.93
CA ILE A 44 0.92 1.63 39.56
C ILE A 44 -0.10 2.07 38.50
N ILE A 45 -0.73 3.24 38.67
CA ILE A 45 -1.71 3.75 37.69
C ILE A 45 -1.06 3.98 36.32
N VAL A 46 0.16 4.55 36.29
CA VAL A 46 0.90 4.79 35.05
C VAL A 46 1.29 3.48 34.36
N LEU A 47 1.74 2.48 35.11
CA LEU A 47 2.05 1.14 34.57
C LEU A 47 0.82 0.41 34.06
N LEU A 48 -0.33 0.58 34.70
CA LEU A 48 -1.60 0.00 34.25
C LEU A 48 -2.05 0.66 32.93
N LEU A 49 -1.94 2.00 32.84
CA LEU A 49 -2.20 2.74 31.61
C LEU A 49 -1.28 2.27 30.48
N PHE A 50 0.03 2.13 30.76
CA PHE A 50 0.99 1.57 29.83
C PHE A 50 0.54 0.19 29.31
N SER A 51 0.23 -0.71 30.23
CA SER A 51 -0.11 -2.11 29.91
C SER A 51 -1.34 -2.20 29.02
N VAL A 52 -2.39 -1.44 29.33
CA VAL A 52 -3.62 -1.40 28.53
C VAL A 52 -3.38 -0.80 27.15
N CYS A 53 -2.74 0.38 27.07
CA CYS A 53 -2.47 1.02 25.78
C CYS A 53 -1.55 0.19 24.89
N PHE A 54 -0.52 -0.42 25.48
CA PHE A 54 0.41 -1.29 24.76
C PHE A 54 -0.30 -2.53 24.22
N LEU A 55 -1.06 -3.25 25.06
CA LEU A 55 -1.77 -4.46 24.66
C LEU A 55 -2.77 -4.18 23.52
N VAL A 56 -3.60 -3.15 23.66
CA VAL A 56 -4.57 -2.77 22.62
C VAL A 56 -3.86 -2.33 21.34
N GLY A 57 -2.78 -1.56 21.45
CA GLY A 57 -1.96 -1.16 20.31
C GLY A 57 -1.38 -2.34 19.54
N VAL A 58 -0.86 -3.35 20.25
CA VAL A 58 -0.35 -4.60 19.66
C VAL A 58 -1.46 -5.40 18.98
N ILE A 59 -2.61 -5.56 19.63
CA ILE A 59 -3.77 -6.28 19.06
C ILE A 59 -4.20 -5.63 17.74
N ILE A 60 -4.38 -4.30 17.72
CA ILE A 60 -4.77 -3.59 16.50
C ILE A 60 -3.72 -3.78 15.40
N LYS A 61 -2.43 -3.73 15.74
CA LYS A 61 -1.35 -3.95 14.78
C LYS A 61 -1.38 -5.37 14.20
N LEU A 62 -1.60 -6.38 15.02
CA LEU A 62 -1.71 -7.77 14.57
C LEU A 62 -2.93 -7.98 13.68
N MET A 63 -4.10 -7.46 14.07
CA MET A 63 -5.32 -7.55 13.26
C MET A 63 -5.13 -6.87 11.89
N THR A 64 -4.56 -5.66 11.89
CA THR A 64 -4.22 -4.92 10.67
C THR A 64 -3.31 -5.75 9.76
N MET A 65 -2.27 -6.37 10.31
CA MET A 65 -1.34 -7.21 9.56
C MET A 65 -2.04 -8.44 8.94
N ILE A 66 -2.90 -9.11 9.70
CA ILE A 66 -3.67 -10.27 9.21
C ILE A 66 -4.61 -9.86 8.07
N LEU A 67 -5.34 -8.76 8.24
CA LEU A 67 -6.26 -8.24 7.22
C LEU A 67 -5.51 -7.89 5.92
N VAL A 68 -4.39 -7.17 6.01
CA VAL A 68 -3.56 -6.83 4.83
C VAL A 68 -3.03 -8.08 4.17
N ARG A 69 -2.56 -9.05 4.95
CA ARG A 69 -2.02 -10.31 4.41
C ARG A 69 -3.09 -11.11 3.67
N ASN A 70 -4.29 -11.21 4.22
CA ASN A 70 -5.40 -11.92 3.59
C ASN A 70 -5.85 -11.21 2.31
N TRP A 71 -6.01 -9.88 2.38
CA TRP A 71 -6.33 -9.03 1.23
C TRP A 71 -5.31 -9.17 0.10
N TYR A 72 -4.01 -9.15 0.43
CA TYR A 72 -2.94 -9.38 -0.53
C TYR A 72 -3.00 -10.79 -1.14
N LYS A 73 -3.21 -11.83 -0.31
CA LYS A 73 -3.35 -13.22 -0.78
C LYS A 73 -4.52 -13.40 -1.74
N GLU A 74 -5.65 -12.76 -1.47
CA GLU A 74 -6.81 -12.78 -2.39
C GLU A 74 -6.45 -12.15 -3.73
N GLY A 75 -5.76 -11.01 -3.72
CA GLY A 75 -5.30 -10.36 -4.94
C GLY A 75 -4.29 -11.20 -5.73
N VAL A 76 -3.35 -11.85 -5.05
CA VAL A 76 -2.37 -12.75 -5.68
C VAL A 76 -3.10 -13.93 -6.35
N LYS A 77 -4.00 -14.60 -5.63
CA LYS A 77 -4.79 -15.72 -6.19
C LYS A 77 -5.59 -15.30 -7.43
N LEU A 78 -6.22 -14.13 -7.39
CA LEU A 78 -6.96 -13.60 -8.54
C LEU A 78 -6.02 -13.38 -9.73
N SER A 79 -4.89 -12.72 -9.49
CA SER A 79 -3.92 -12.39 -10.55
C SER A 79 -3.28 -13.64 -11.17
N GLU A 80 -2.98 -14.65 -10.35
CA GLU A 80 -2.50 -15.97 -10.79
C GLU A 80 -3.54 -16.70 -11.65
N SER A 81 -4.83 -16.62 -11.29
CA SER A 81 -5.91 -17.26 -12.07
C SER A 81 -6.03 -16.70 -13.49
N ILE A 82 -5.66 -15.43 -13.69
CA ILE A 82 -5.63 -14.73 -14.98
C ILE A 82 -4.22 -14.83 -15.62
N LYS A 83 -3.26 -15.44 -14.94
CA LYS A 83 -1.85 -15.61 -15.35
C LYS A 83 -1.14 -14.27 -15.59
N LEU A 84 -1.37 -13.29 -14.71
CA LEU A 84 -0.66 -12.01 -14.75
C LEU A 84 0.77 -12.16 -14.22
N GLU A 85 1.71 -11.42 -14.82
CA GLU A 85 3.14 -11.51 -14.46
C GLU A 85 3.67 -10.29 -13.71
N SER A 86 3.07 -9.12 -13.92
CA SER A 86 3.55 -7.84 -13.38
C SER A 86 2.46 -7.01 -12.74
N LEU A 87 1.20 -7.22 -13.09
CA LEU A 87 0.05 -6.54 -12.51
C LEU A 87 -0.64 -7.41 -11.44
N LEU A 88 -1.07 -6.75 -10.37
CA LEU A 88 -1.80 -7.32 -9.26
C LEU A 88 -3.21 -6.75 -9.27
N LEU A 89 -4.22 -7.62 -9.36
CA LEU A 89 -5.62 -7.29 -9.23
C LEU A 89 -6.10 -7.59 -7.83
N ILE A 90 -6.71 -6.62 -7.17
CA ILE A 90 -7.22 -6.80 -5.81
C ILE A 90 -8.73 -6.51 -5.78
N PRO A 91 -9.59 -7.50 -5.46
CA PRO A 91 -11.01 -7.26 -5.23
C PRO A 91 -11.23 -6.26 -4.10
N SER A 92 -12.13 -5.31 -4.34
CA SER A 92 -12.40 -4.23 -3.40
C SER A 92 -13.83 -3.72 -3.53
N VAL A 93 -14.18 -2.77 -2.66
CA VAL A 93 -15.49 -2.12 -2.65
C VAL A 93 -15.31 -0.62 -2.59
N LEU A 94 -15.85 0.09 -3.57
CA LEU A 94 -15.86 1.53 -3.66
C LEU A 94 -17.29 2.05 -3.55
N ASN A 95 -17.57 2.88 -2.53
CA ASN A 95 -18.90 3.50 -2.34
C ASN A 95 -20.07 2.49 -2.31
N GLY A 96 -19.79 1.26 -1.89
CA GLY A 96 -20.77 0.17 -1.87
C GLY A 96 -20.75 -0.72 -3.12
N GLU A 97 -20.09 -0.29 -4.20
CA GLU A 97 -19.97 -1.05 -5.45
C GLU A 97 -18.68 -1.87 -5.48
N LYS A 98 -18.75 -3.08 -6.05
CA LYS A 98 -17.57 -3.94 -6.22
C LYS A 98 -16.68 -3.36 -7.32
N VAL A 99 -15.39 -3.25 -7.04
CA VAL A 99 -14.36 -2.80 -8.00
C VAL A 99 -13.15 -3.71 -7.93
N ILE A 100 -12.33 -3.70 -8.97
CA ILE A 100 -11.00 -4.33 -8.97
C ILE A 100 -9.95 -3.24 -8.94
N GLU A 101 -9.11 -3.25 -7.92
CA GLU A 101 -7.97 -2.35 -7.83
C GLU A 101 -6.77 -2.93 -8.58
N LEU A 102 -6.22 -2.15 -9.49
CA LEU A 102 -5.01 -2.44 -10.22
C LEU A 102 -3.79 -1.89 -9.48
N HIS A 103 -2.84 -2.77 -9.19
CA HIS A 103 -1.57 -2.48 -8.56
C HIS A 103 -0.41 -3.09 -9.37
N LEU A 104 0.79 -2.60 -9.10
CA LEU A 104 2.02 -3.26 -9.53
C LEU A 104 2.33 -4.39 -8.54
N ILE A 105 2.66 -5.58 -9.03
CA ILE A 105 3.20 -6.64 -8.16
C ILE A 105 4.45 -6.08 -7.45
N PRO A 106 4.52 -6.14 -6.12
CA PRO A 106 5.68 -5.65 -5.39
C PRO A 106 6.95 -6.39 -5.85
N PHE A 107 7.98 -5.62 -6.21
CA PHE A 107 9.31 -6.17 -6.45
C PHE A 107 9.99 -6.42 -5.12
N GLU A 108 10.80 -7.47 -5.06
CA GLU A 108 11.64 -7.70 -3.89
C GLU A 108 12.78 -6.68 -3.88
N PHE A 109 13.21 -6.26 -2.69
CA PHE A 109 14.36 -5.35 -2.58
C PHE A 109 15.63 -5.94 -3.22
N THR A 110 15.79 -7.26 -3.12
CA THR A 110 16.85 -8.06 -3.75
C THR A 110 16.92 -7.87 -5.27
N ASP A 111 15.78 -7.65 -5.93
CA ASP A 111 15.71 -7.42 -7.38
C ASP A 111 16.53 -6.20 -7.83
N GLY A 112 16.64 -5.19 -6.97
CA GLY A 112 17.40 -3.98 -7.27
C GLY A 112 18.88 -4.26 -7.51
N PHE A 113 19.46 -5.23 -6.78
CA PHE A 113 20.88 -5.58 -6.92
C PHE A 113 21.19 -6.19 -8.30
N TYR A 114 20.31 -7.05 -8.82
CA TYR A 114 20.47 -7.61 -10.16
C TYR A 114 20.34 -6.55 -11.27
N LYS A 115 19.73 -5.40 -10.96
CA LYS A 115 19.45 -4.31 -11.91
C LYS A 115 20.48 -3.17 -11.86
N LEU A 116 21.44 -3.19 -10.92
CA LEU A 116 22.42 -2.12 -10.71
C LEU A 116 23.16 -1.66 -11.98
N LYS A 117 23.58 -2.63 -12.81
CA LYS A 117 24.36 -2.38 -14.03
C LYS A 117 23.50 -2.08 -15.26
N ARG A 118 22.18 -2.25 -15.17
CA ARG A 118 21.26 -2.13 -16.30
C ARG A 118 20.80 -0.69 -16.49
N LYS A 119 20.53 -0.30 -17.73
CA LYS A 119 19.99 1.05 -17.99
C LYS A 119 18.52 1.08 -17.59
N LYS A 120 18.12 2.12 -16.85
CA LYS A 120 16.71 2.34 -16.44
C LYS A 120 15.74 2.25 -17.62
N LYS A 121 16.12 2.76 -18.80
CA LYS A 121 15.29 2.71 -20.01
C LYS A 121 14.95 1.27 -20.41
N GLU A 122 15.93 0.37 -20.42
CA GLU A 122 15.75 -1.04 -20.77
C GLU A 122 14.79 -1.74 -19.79
N LEU A 123 14.97 -1.50 -18.49
CA LEU A 123 14.11 -2.06 -17.44
C LEU A 123 12.64 -1.61 -17.59
N ILE A 124 12.42 -0.33 -17.89
CA ILE A 124 11.08 0.22 -18.09
C ILE A 124 10.45 -0.31 -19.38
N GLU A 125 11.25 -0.54 -20.42
CA GLU A 125 10.78 -1.11 -21.68
C GLU A 125 10.35 -2.58 -21.52
N GLU A 126 11.15 -3.39 -20.83
CA GLU A 126 10.79 -4.76 -20.46
C GLU A 126 9.50 -4.81 -19.64
N LEU A 127 9.40 -3.95 -18.63
CA LEU A 127 8.21 -3.84 -17.80
C LEU A 127 6.99 -3.42 -18.62
N SER A 128 7.17 -2.54 -19.62
CA SER A 128 6.07 -2.09 -20.48
C SER A 128 5.50 -3.22 -21.33
N LYS A 129 6.36 -4.08 -21.89
CA LYS A 129 5.92 -5.27 -22.64
C LYS A 129 5.12 -6.22 -21.77
N LYS A 130 5.54 -6.44 -20.52
CA LYS A 130 4.80 -7.24 -19.56
C LYS A 130 3.44 -6.62 -19.21
N PHE A 131 3.38 -5.30 -19.05
CA PHE A 131 2.12 -4.61 -18.82
C PHE A 131 1.16 -4.72 -20.01
N GLU A 132 1.65 -4.57 -21.24
CA GLU A 132 0.81 -4.73 -22.45
C GLU A 132 0.14 -6.11 -22.47
N GLU A 133 0.93 -7.16 -22.21
CA GLU A 133 0.43 -8.52 -22.15
C GLU A 133 -0.55 -8.74 -20.99
N ASP A 134 -0.25 -8.22 -19.80
CA ASP A 134 -1.16 -8.32 -18.66
C ASP A 134 -2.47 -7.56 -18.93
N PHE A 135 -2.44 -6.35 -19.49
CA PHE A 135 -3.64 -5.61 -19.85
C PHE A 135 -4.48 -6.34 -20.90
N ARG A 136 -3.84 -7.01 -21.87
CA ARG A 136 -4.53 -7.89 -22.83
C ARG A 136 -5.24 -9.05 -22.12
N LYS A 137 -4.56 -9.74 -21.21
CA LYS A 137 -5.16 -10.83 -20.41
C LYS A 137 -6.33 -10.33 -19.56
N ILE A 138 -6.19 -9.18 -18.91
CA ILE A 138 -7.28 -8.56 -18.12
C ILE A 138 -8.45 -8.20 -19.03
N ALA A 139 -8.21 -7.71 -20.24
CA ALA A 139 -9.28 -7.39 -21.19
C ALA A 139 -10.03 -8.63 -21.68
N LEU A 140 -9.36 -9.77 -21.82
CA LEU A 140 -9.99 -11.05 -22.18
C LEU A 140 -10.68 -11.71 -20.98
N TRP A 141 -10.33 -11.33 -19.75
CA TRP A 141 -10.98 -11.81 -18.54
C TRP A 141 -12.40 -11.25 -18.43
N ASN A 142 -13.37 -12.16 -18.37
CA ASN A 142 -14.79 -11.80 -18.27
C ASN A 142 -15.13 -11.39 -16.83
N ASN A 143 -15.08 -10.08 -16.56
CA ASN A 143 -15.44 -9.51 -15.27
C ASN A 143 -16.11 -8.14 -15.47
N ASP A 144 -17.27 -7.96 -14.83
CA ASP A 144 -18.08 -6.75 -14.94
C ASP A 144 -17.68 -5.67 -13.92
N ALA A 145 -16.85 -6.01 -12.93
CA ALA A 145 -16.43 -5.04 -11.92
C ALA A 145 -15.46 -3.99 -12.52
N PRO A 146 -15.69 -2.69 -12.29
CA PRO A 146 -14.82 -1.63 -12.78
C PRO A 146 -13.36 -1.81 -12.34
N LEU A 147 -12.43 -1.65 -13.28
CA LEU A 147 -11.00 -1.64 -13.00
C LEU A 147 -10.56 -0.22 -12.63
N VAL A 148 -10.02 -0.05 -11.42
CA VAL A 148 -9.63 1.26 -10.87
C VAL A 148 -8.22 1.22 -10.31
N THR A 149 -7.58 2.38 -10.15
CA THR A 149 -6.28 2.47 -9.50
C THR A 149 -6.04 3.83 -8.86
N THR A 150 -5.10 3.91 -7.93
CA THR A 150 -4.56 5.16 -7.42
C THR A 150 -3.04 5.11 -7.55
N THR A 151 -2.46 6.02 -8.33
CA THR A 151 -1.03 5.97 -8.63
C THR A 151 -0.43 7.35 -8.88
N HIS A 152 0.90 7.39 -8.94
CA HIS A 152 1.65 8.60 -9.28
C HIS A 152 1.74 8.82 -10.80
N THR A 153 1.97 10.07 -11.21
CA THR A 153 1.95 10.46 -12.64
C THR A 153 2.86 9.59 -13.54
N SER A 154 4.07 9.24 -13.12
CA SER A 154 4.97 8.43 -13.96
C SER A 154 4.45 7.01 -14.23
N MET A 155 3.80 6.38 -13.25
CA MET A 155 3.19 5.06 -13.45
C MET A 155 1.90 5.17 -14.25
N PHE A 156 1.10 6.22 -14.01
CA PHE A 156 -0.06 6.53 -14.84
C PHE A 156 0.31 6.66 -16.32
N THR A 157 1.38 7.38 -16.65
CA THR A 157 1.84 7.49 -18.05
C THR A 157 2.20 6.15 -18.65
N LEU A 158 2.85 5.27 -17.87
CA LEU A 158 3.17 3.91 -18.30
C LEU A 158 1.90 3.11 -18.56
N TRP A 159 0.99 3.03 -17.59
CA TRP A 159 -0.26 2.29 -17.73
C TRP A 159 -1.12 2.81 -18.86
N LYS A 160 -1.25 4.14 -19.02
CA LYS A 160 -1.97 4.75 -20.14
C LYS A 160 -1.43 4.30 -21.49
N ARG A 161 -0.10 4.25 -21.64
CA ARG A 161 0.55 3.80 -22.87
C ARG A 161 0.32 2.32 -23.11
N THR A 162 0.54 1.49 -22.09
CA THR A 162 0.52 0.02 -22.24
C THR A 162 -0.89 -0.58 -22.27
N SER A 163 -1.90 0.15 -21.77
CA SER A 163 -3.30 -0.31 -21.78
C SER A 163 -4.10 0.20 -22.97
N GLN A 164 -3.52 1.04 -23.83
CA GLN A 164 -4.27 1.88 -24.79
C GLN A 164 -5.09 1.09 -25.81
N GLU A 165 -4.67 -0.12 -26.17
CA GLU A 165 -5.40 -0.97 -27.13
C GLU A 165 -6.73 -1.45 -26.57
N ASN A 166 -6.76 -1.75 -25.27
CA ASN A 166 -7.90 -2.40 -24.62
C ASN A 166 -8.71 -1.46 -23.72
N TYR A 167 -8.12 -0.34 -23.28
CA TYR A 167 -8.70 0.54 -22.27
C TYR A 167 -8.57 2.02 -22.61
N GLN A 168 -9.60 2.78 -22.23
CA GLN A 168 -9.55 4.23 -22.07
C GLN A 168 -9.47 4.55 -20.57
N ILE A 169 -8.44 5.29 -20.17
CA ILE A 169 -8.28 5.68 -18.75
C ILE A 169 -8.92 7.05 -18.51
N VAL A 170 -9.85 7.11 -17.55
CA VAL A 170 -10.52 8.34 -17.13
C VAL A 170 -10.15 8.70 -15.68
N PRO A 171 -9.91 9.99 -15.37
CA PRO A 171 -9.68 10.41 -14.00
C PRO A 171 -10.98 10.30 -13.20
N ILE A 172 -10.84 9.91 -11.93
CA ILE A 172 -11.94 9.86 -10.96
C ILE A 172 -11.53 10.62 -9.70
N GLN A 173 -12.50 10.94 -8.84
CA GLN A 173 -12.19 11.58 -7.56
C GLN A 173 -11.22 10.70 -6.76
N LEU A 174 -10.24 11.33 -6.09
CA LEU A 174 -9.18 10.63 -5.35
C LEU A 174 -9.81 9.63 -4.36
N LEU A 175 -9.69 8.34 -4.70
CA LEU A 175 -10.37 7.25 -3.99
C LEU A 175 -9.75 6.98 -2.62
N ASP A 176 -8.44 7.20 -2.52
CA ASP A 176 -7.67 6.99 -1.31
C ASP A 176 -6.62 8.10 -1.12
N GLN A 177 -6.85 8.95 -0.13
CA GLN A 177 -5.90 10.01 0.25
C GLN A 177 -4.64 9.45 0.93
N TYR A 178 -4.69 8.20 1.40
CA TYR A 178 -3.65 7.51 2.15
C TYR A 178 -2.83 6.54 1.30
N ALA A 179 -3.14 6.38 0.01
CA ALA A 179 -2.39 5.53 -0.93
C ALA A 179 -0.96 6.03 -1.22
N LYS A 180 -0.58 7.22 -0.74
CA LYS A 180 0.73 7.82 -1.01
C LYS A 180 1.81 7.12 -0.20
N MET A 181 2.81 6.60 -0.90
CA MET A 181 4.02 6.08 -0.28
C MET A 181 4.75 7.16 0.55
N SER A 182 5.26 6.74 1.69
CA SER A 182 6.29 7.43 2.47
C SER A 182 7.61 7.51 1.69
N HIS A 183 8.54 8.34 2.17
CA HIS A 183 9.86 8.48 1.54
C HIS A 183 10.65 7.17 1.55
N LEU A 184 10.54 6.40 2.64
CA LEU A 184 11.23 5.12 2.78
C LEU A 184 10.66 4.05 1.84
N GLU A 185 9.33 3.96 1.76
CA GLU A 185 8.65 3.05 0.82
C GLU A 185 9.01 3.40 -0.63
N TRP A 186 9.04 4.69 -0.99
CA TRP A 186 9.45 5.13 -2.31
C TRP A 186 10.92 4.79 -2.61
N PHE A 187 11.81 5.01 -1.64
CA PHE A 187 13.23 4.67 -1.77
C PHE A 187 13.40 3.20 -2.12
N PHE A 188 12.77 2.30 -1.35
CA PHE A 188 12.84 0.87 -1.59
C PHE A 188 12.18 0.46 -2.92
N ALA A 189 10.98 0.97 -3.22
CA ALA A 189 10.29 0.67 -4.47
C ALA A 189 11.10 1.12 -5.70
N SER A 190 11.69 2.31 -5.67
CA SER A 190 12.50 2.84 -6.76
C SER A 190 13.74 1.97 -7.04
N PHE A 191 14.40 1.51 -5.98
CA PHE A 191 15.55 0.61 -6.08
C PHE A 191 15.15 -0.75 -6.61
N ALA A 192 14.10 -1.37 -6.06
CA ALA A 192 13.63 -2.69 -6.48
C ALA A 192 13.24 -2.71 -7.97
N ILE A 193 12.60 -1.65 -8.46
CA ILE A 193 12.18 -1.54 -9.87
C ILE A 193 13.36 -1.22 -10.80
N THR A 194 14.23 -0.28 -10.42
CA THR A 194 15.19 0.32 -11.38
C THR A 194 16.66 0.07 -11.09
N GLY A 195 16.98 -0.59 -9.98
CA GLY A 195 18.35 -0.68 -9.45
C GLY A 195 18.92 0.65 -8.98
N LYS A 196 18.14 1.73 -8.98
CA LYS A 196 18.56 3.08 -8.62
C LYS A 196 17.66 3.65 -7.54
N MET A 197 18.27 4.10 -6.45
CA MET A 197 17.57 4.74 -5.35
C MET A 197 17.12 6.14 -5.75
N SER A 198 15.88 6.48 -5.39
CA SER A 198 15.32 7.82 -5.55
C SER A 198 14.81 8.33 -4.21
N PHE A 199 15.30 9.49 -3.79
CA PHE A 199 14.81 10.19 -2.60
C PHE A 199 13.64 11.14 -2.91
N SER A 200 13.49 11.51 -4.19
CA SER A 200 12.47 12.43 -4.67
C SER A 200 11.19 11.68 -5.01
N ARG A 201 10.29 11.53 -4.03
CA ARG A 201 8.99 10.91 -4.26
C ARG A 201 8.11 11.75 -5.20
N PRO A 202 7.21 11.12 -5.98
CA PRO A 202 6.28 11.84 -6.83
C PRO A 202 5.34 12.74 -6.00
N LYS A 203 5.20 14.00 -6.41
CA LYS A 203 4.30 14.97 -5.75
C LYS A 203 2.84 14.80 -6.14
N LYS A 204 2.60 14.39 -7.39
CA LYS A 204 1.26 14.28 -7.98
C LYS A 204 0.80 12.82 -7.99
N TRP A 205 -0.35 12.59 -7.37
CA TRP A 205 -1.06 11.31 -7.30
C TRP A 205 -2.50 11.55 -7.75
N GLY A 206 -3.07 10.56 -8.42
CA GLY A 206 -4.44 10.60 -8.90
C GLY A 206 -5.06 9.22 -8.88
N SER A 207 -6.38 9.18 -8.86
CA SER A 207 -7.14 7.96 -9.05
C SER A 207 -7.73 7.93 -10.46
N TYR A 208 -7.79 6.75 -11.04
CA TYR A 208 -8.20 6.54 -12.41
C TYR A 208 -9.05 5.28 -12.54
N GLN A 209 -9.97 5.29 -13.49
CA GLN A 209 -10.75 4.12 -13.91
C GLN A 209 -10.38 3.74 -15.34
N PHE A 210 -10.30 2.45 -15.61
CA PHE A 210 -10.06 1.88 -16.92
C PHE A 210 -11.39 1.44 -17.51
N LEU A 211 -11.83 2.13 -18.56
CA LEU A 211 -13.02 1.78 -19.34
C LEU A 211 -12.59 0.87 -20.48
N LYS A 212 -13.14 -0.35 -20.53
CA LYS A 212 -12.84 -1.30 -21.60
C LYS A 212 -13.32 -0.74 -22.93
N LYS A 213 -12.49 -0.82 -23.96
CA LYS A 213 -12.88 -0.52 -25.33
C LYS A 213 -13.65 -1.72 -25.88
N GLY A 214 -14.80 -1.45 -26.49
CA GLY A 214 -15.62 -2.46 -27.17
C GLY A 214 -14.91 -3.10 -28.34
#